data_AF-A0A167TAX4-F1
#
_entry.id   AF-A0A167TAX4-F1
#
_cell.length_a   1.000
_cell.length_b   1.000
_cell.length_c   1.000
_cell.angle_alpha   90.00
_cell.angle_beta   90.00
_cell.angle_gamma   90.00
#
_symmetry.space_group_name_H-M   'P 1'
#
loop_
_entity.id
_entity.type
_entity.pdbx_description
1 polymer ?
#
loop_
_entity_poly.entity_id
_entity_poly.type
_entity_poly.pdbx_seq_one_letter_code
_entity_poly.pdbx_strand_id
1 'polypeptide(L)' 'MLFLKALGLLPFVAMALAGPSKFADTCQDIDGEGTTLRAQCQERENGQLRWSSLDLNRCIKNNKGTLKCGKK' A
#
# COMPACT_ATOMS: atom_id res chain seq x y z
N MET A 1 21.51 2.58 -50.33
CA MET A 1 21.05 3.78 -49.60
C MET A 1 20.90 3.42 -48.14
N LEU A 2 21.71 4.04 -47.29
CA LEU A 2 21.59 3.98 -45.83
C LEU A 2 20.29 4.65 -45.40
N PHE A 3 19.52 4.02 -44.53
CA PHE A 3 18.71 4.73 -43.54
C PHE A 3 18.91 4.08 -42.17
N LEU A 4 19.84 4.68 -41.42
CA LEU A 4 19.94 4.55 -39.97
C LEU A 4 18.56 4.85 -39.36
N LYS A 5 17.96 3.87 -38.69
CA LYS A 5 17.03 4.16 -37.59
C LYS A 5 17.61 3.54 -36.34
N ALA A 6 18.35 4.36 -35.59
CA ALA A 6 18.67 4.07 -34.21
C ALA A 6 17.34 4.01 -33.44
N LEU A 7 16.79 2.81 -33.26
CA LEU A 7 15.76 2.56 -32.26
C LEU A 7 16.45 2.61 -30.90
N GLY A 8 16.61 3.82 -30.37
CA GLY A 8 16.90 4.01 -28.96
C GLY A 8 15.74 3.44 -28.15
N LEU A 9 15.92 2.24 -27.60
CA LEU A 9 15.05 1.73 -26.55
C LEU A 9 15.35 2.54 -25.29
N LEU A 10 14.51 3.55 -25.05
CA LEU A 10 14.41 4.19 -23.74
C LEU A 10 14.29 3.08 -22.68
N PRO A 11 15.11 3.07 -21.62
CA PRO A 11 14.86 2.14 -20.53
C PRO A 11 13.50 2.51 -19.96
N PHE A 12 12.53 1.58 -20.06
CA PHE A 12 11.31 1.63 -19.26
C PHE A 12 11.76 1.56 -17.80
N VAL A 13 12.00 2.72 -17.20
CA VAL A 13 12.15 2.82 -15.75
C VAL A 13 10.77 2.51 -15.20
N ALA A 14 10.53 1.24 -14.90
CA ALA A 14 9.34 0.80 -14.17
C ALA A 14 9.43 1.43 -12.77
N MET A 15 8.83 2.61 -12.63
CA MET A 15 8.62 3.22 -11.33
C MET A 15 7.63 2.32 -10.60
N ALA A 16 8.14 1.42 -9.76
CA ALA A 16 7.32 0.71 -8.81
C ALA A 16 6.72 1.76 -7.88
N LEU A 17 5.47 2.15 -8.17
CA LEU A 17 4.69 3.02 -7.29
C LEU A 17 4.36 2.21 -6.04
N ALA A 18 5.30 2.13 -5.10
CA ALA A 18 4.96 1.98 -3.69
C ALA A 18 4.31 3.29 -3.23
N GLY A 19 3.15 3.61 -3.84
CA GLY A 19 2.30 4.70 -3.39
C GLY A 19 1.82 4.42 -1.97
N PRO A 20 1.40 5.45 -1.22
CA PRO A 20 0.81 5.25 0.09
C PRO A 20 -0.31 4.21 0.00
N SER A 21 -0.32 3.22 0.90
CA SER A 21 -1.36 2.18 0.90
C SER A 21 -2.73 2.82 1.11
N LYS A 22 -3.56 2.82 0.07
CA LYS A 22 -4.91 3.41 0.02
C LYS A 22 -5.97 2.44 0.54
N PHE A 23 -5.69 1.76 1.65
CA PHE A 23 -6.63 0.75 2.17
C PHE A 23 -8.01 1.37 2.46
N ALA A 24 -8.03 2.60 2.99
CA ALA A 24 -9.26 3.33 3.29
C ALA A 24 -10.14 3.63 2.05
N ASP A 25 -9.59 3.62 0.84
CA ASP A 25 -10.38 3.84 -0.39
C ASP A 25 -11.36 2.68 -0.65
N THR A 26 -11.10 1.50 -0.07
CA THR A 26 -11.90 0.27 -0.27
C THR A 26 -12.36 -0.36 1.05
N CYS A 27 -12.28 0.37 2.16
CA CYS A 27 -12.70 -0.12 3.47
C CYS A 27 -13.74 0.81 4.10
N GLN A 28 -14.61 0.23 4.92
CA GLN A 28 -15.60 0.92 5.73
C GLN A 28 -15.55 0.43 7.18
N ASP A 29 -16.28 1.10 8.07
CA ASP A 29 -16.36 0.78 9.50
C ASP A 29 -14.97 0.67 10.15
N ILE A 30 -14.09 1.62 9.82
CA ILE A 30 -12.71 1.66 10.29
C ILE A 30 -12.70 2.15 11.73
N ASP A 31 -12.25 1.29 12.64
CA ASP A 31 -12.18 1.56 14.07
C ASP A 31 -10.83 1.14 14.66
N GLY A 32 -10.41 1.82 15.73
CA GLY A 32 -9.14 1.59 16.41
C GLY A 32 -9.32 1.44 17.91
N GLU A 33 -8.92 0.29 18.46
CA GLU A 33 -8.92 0.03 19.90
C GLU A 33 -7.50 -0.36 20.37
N GLY A 34 -6.87 0.51 21.15
CA GLY A 34 -5.48 0.34 21.58
C GLY A 34 -4.53 0.27 20.38
N THR A 35 -3.94 -0.90 20.13
CA THR A 35 -3.08 -1.14 18.95
C THR A 35 -3.77 -1.93 17.84
N THR A 36 -5.05 -2.27 18.00
CA THR A 36 -5.78 -3.04 17.01
C THR A 36 -6.57 -2.12 16.10
N LEU A 37 -6.29 -2.15 14.79
CA LEU A 37 -7.10 -1.54 13.76
C LEU A 37 -8.07 -2.59 13.18
N ARG A 38 -9.37 -2.31 13.17
CA ARG A 38 -10.40 -3.16 12.56
C ARG A 38 -11.11 -2.42 11.44
N ALA A 39 -11.46 -3.12 10.37
CA ALA A 39 -12.23 -2.56 9.26
C ALA A 39 -12.89 -3.66 8.42
N GLN A 40 -14.00 -3.33 7.76
CA GLN A 40 -14.54 -4.13 6.66
C GLN A 40 -13.90 -3.65 5.36
N CYS A 41 -13.12 -4.51 4.71
CA CYS A 41 -12.39 -4.17 3.51
C CYS A 41 -12.82 -5.03 2.33
N GLN A 42 -12.84 -4.43 1.15
CA GLN A 42 -13.14 -5.12 -0.09
C GLN A 42 -12.06 -6.16 -0.42
N GLU A 43 -12.45 -7.43 -0.56
CA GLU A 43 -11.55 -8.48 -1.04
C GLU A 43 -11.31 -8.35 -2.54
N ARG A 44 -10.10 -8.69 -2.98
CA ARG A 44 -9.66 -8.48 -4.35
C ARG A 44 -10.39 -9.35 -5.37
N GLU A 45 -10.83 -10.55 -4.96
CA GLU A 45 -11.28 -11.61 -5.86
C GLU A 45 -12.69 -11.34 -6.41
N ASN A 46 -13.63 -10.94 -5.55
CA ASN A 46 -15.03 -10.75 -5.94
C ASN A 46 -15.62 -9.42 -5.44
N GLY A 47 -14.84 -8.60 -4.74
CA GLY A 47 -15.30 -7.32 -4.23
C GLY A 47 -16.20 -7.39 -3.00
N GLN A 48 -16.31 -8.53 -2.31
CA GLN A 48 -17.04 -8.66 -1.06
C GLN A 48 -16.33 -7.93 0.08
N LEU A 49 -17.11 -7.38 1.01
CA LEU A 49 -16.57 -6.80 2.23
C LEU A 49 -16.26 -7.90 3.26
N ARG A 50 -15.07 -7.85 3.84
CA ARG A 50 -14.61 -8.78 4.86
C ARG A 50 -14.07 -8.03 6.07
N TRP A 51 -14.47 -8.48 7.26
CA TRP A 51 -13.85 -8.02 8.50
C TRP A 51 -12.38 -8.42 8.54
N SER A 52 -11.53 -7.45 8.82
CA SER A 52 -10.09 -7.60 8.95
C SER A 52 -9.60 -6.90 10.21
N SER A 53 -8.46 -7.36 10.72
CA SER A 53 -7.81 -6.81 11.92
C SER A 53 -6.31 -6.76 11.72
N LEU A 54 -5.67 -5.67 12.15
CA LEU A 54 -4.23 -5.47 12.10
C LEU A 54 -3.74 -4.92 13.44
N ASP A 55 -2.79 -5.63 14.06
CA ASP A 55 -2.04 -5.08 15.18
C ASP A 55 -1.00 -4.08 14.66
N LEU A 56 -1.21 -2.80 14.95
CA LEU A 56 -0.38 -1.68 14.55
C LEU A 56 1.04 -1.76 15.10
N ASN A 57 1.30 -2.49 16.20
CA ASN A 57 2.67 -2.72 16.68
C ASN A 57 3.55 -3.44 15.65
N ARG A 58 2.95 -4.18 14.71
CA ARG A 58 3.66 -4.87 13.63
C ARG A 58 4.10 -3.93 12.51
N CYS A 59 3.53 -2.72 12.43
CA CYS A 59 3.66 -1.84 11.28
C CYS A 59 3.96 -0.38 11.64
N ILE A 60 3.86 0.03 12.89
CA ILE A 60 4.12 1.39 13.36
C ILE A 60 5.12 1.32 14.51
N LYS A 61 6.11 2.22 14.49
CA LYS A 61 7.07 2.41 15.57
C LYS A 61 7.10 3.87 16.00
N ASN A 62 7.31 4.10 17.28
CA ASN A 62 7.61 5.42 17.82
C ASN A 62 9.12 5.68 17.71
N ASN A 63 9.52 6.68 16.93
CA ASN A 63 10.89 7.17 16.87
C ASN A 63 10.95 8.58 17.46
N LYS A 64 11.32 8.68 18.75
CA LYS A 64 11.49 9.96 19.46
C LYS A 64 10.26 10.87 19.39
N GLY A 65 9.07 10.31 19.62
CA GLY A 65 7.79 11.04 19.56
C GLY A 65 7.19 11.16 18.16
N THR A 66 7.85 10.64 17.12
CA THR A 66 7.32 10.60 15.75
C THR A 66 6.96 9.19 15.35
N LEU A 67 5.71 8.96 14.92
CA LEU A 67 5.31 7.68 14.35
C LEU A 67 5.97 7.47 12.98
N LYS A 68 6.52 6.28 12.78
CA LYS A 68 7.14 5.83 11.54
C LYS A 68 6.60 4.45 11.17
N CYS A 69 6.60 4.12 9.89
CA CYS A 69 6.34 2.74 9.48
C CYS A 69 7.44 1.81 10.01
N GLY A 70 7.01 0.69 10.59
CA GLY A 70 7.83 -0.47 10.87
C GLY A 70 8.27 -1.13 9.55
N LYS A 71 9.38 -1.86 9.58
CA LYS A 71 9.72 -2.75 8.47
C LYS A 71 8.89 -4.02 8.67
N LYS A 72 8.16 -4.45 7.65
CA LYS A 72 7.53 -5.78 7.61
C LYS A 72 8.59 -6.87 7.55
#